data_AF-A0A651DFV0-F1
#
_entry.id   AF-A0A651DFV0-F1
#
_cell.length_a   1.000
_cell.length_b   1.000
_cell.length_c   1.000
_cell.angle_alpha   90.00
_cell.angle_beta   90.00
_cell.angle_gamma   90.00
#
_symmetry.space_group_name_H-M   'P 1'
#
loop_
_entity.id
_entity.type
_entity.pdbx_description
1 polymer ?
#
loop_
_entity_poly.entity_id
_entity_poly.type
_entity_poly.pdbx_seq_one_letter_code
_entity_poly.pdbx_strand_id
1 'polypeptide(L)'
;MRKRFKQFATLVLLTLLGVGVSGCMDLTTPDPADEFPIDEVVFDPSLGIDLDDFEETPNGIWIREDSPGMPPNAGPGTFVEVEFRGWLPSGEQFTETDPDETFEFLLGGFNVLPGVQEGVDGMSVGQTRTVLIPPFLAYGRNPPQGIPENSWLIFELTLISVDGEGSGPT
;
A
#
# COMPACT_ATOMS: atom_id res chain seq x y z
N MET A 1 -54.47 -6.96 -26.41
CA MET A 1 -55.45 -8.01 -26.02
C MET A 1 -55.23 -9.24 -26.91
N ARG A 2 -54.78 -10.39 -26.35
CA ARG A 2 -54.98 -11.80 -26.83
C ARG A 2 -54.45 -12.14 -28.26
N LYS A 3 -53.64 -13.15 -28.61
CA LYS A 3 -53.12 -14.46 -28.12
C LYS A 3 -51.96 -14.84 -29.09
N ARG A 4 -50.72 -15.16 -28.68
CA ARG A 4 -50.15 -16.51 -28.45
C ARG A 4 -50.46 -17.61 -29.51
N PHE A 5 -49.42 -17.98 -30.28
CA PHE A 5 -48.75 -19.31 -30.31
C PHE A 5 -48.96 -20.27 -31.51
N LYS A 6 -47.82 -20.90 -31.91
CA LYS A 6 -47.58 -22.13 -32.73
C LYS A 6 -47.64 -21.94 -34.26
N GLN A 7 -46.65 -22.33 -35.07
CA GLN A 7 -45.67 -23.42 -34.99
C GLN A 7 -44.37 -23.03 -35.72
N PHE A 8 -43.21 -23.18 -35.09
CA PHE A 8 -41.91 -23.09 -35.79
C PHE A 8 -41.11 -24.37 -35.54
N ALA A 9 -40.92 -25.08 -36.65
CA ALA A 9 -39.89 -26.04 -37.03
C ALA A 9 -38.98 -26.64 -35.93
N THR A 10 -39.17 -27.93 -35.71
CA THR A 10 -38.16 -28.84 -35.19
C THR A 10 -37.14 -29.16 -36.29
N LEU A 11 -35.87 -28.84 -36.09
CA LEU A 11 -34.78 -29.53 -36.77
C LEU A 11 -33.63 -29.74 -35.77
N VAL A 12 -33.47 -30.99 -35.37
CA VAL A 12 -32.33 -31.51 -34.61
C VAL A 12 -31.17 -31.68 -35.60
N LEU A 13 -30.04 -31.02 -35.37
CA LEU A 13 -28.77 -31.43 -35.96
C LEU A 13 -27.70 -31.43 -34.88
N LEU A 14 -27.18 -32.64 -34.65
CA LEU A 14 -26.25 -33.04 -33.60
C LEU A 14 -24.85 -33.04 -34.21
N THR A 15 -24.01 -32.09 -33.83
CA THR A 15 -22.56 -32.11 -34.12
C THR A 15 -21.78 -31.90 -32.83
N LEU A 16 -21.38 -33.03 -32.23
CA LEU A 16 -20.28 -33.15 -31.27
C LEU A 16 -18.95 -32.93 -31.99
N LEU A 17 -18.11 -32.00 -31.53
CA LEU A 17 -16.65 -32.14 -31.38
C LEU A 17 -16.01 -30.79 -31.02
N GLY A 18 -15.29 -30.77 -29.89
CA GLY A 18 -14.30 -29.73 -29.58
C GLY A 18 -14.69 -28.78 -28.46
N VAL A 19 -14.80 -29.30 -27.23
CA VAL A 19 -14.52 -28.48 -26.04
C VAL A 19 -13.04 -28.16 -26.08
N GLY A 20 -12.67 -27.08 -26.76
CA GLY A 20 -11.39 -26.42 -26.52
C GLY A 20 -11.51 -25.71 -25.19
N VAL A 21 -11.20 -26.40 -24.08
CA VAL A 21 -10.82 -25.71 -22.86
C VAL A 21 -9.54 -25.00 -23.22
N SER A 22 -9.66 -23.75 -23.68
CA SER A 22 -8.54 -22.84 -23.69
C SER A 22 -8.23 -22.64 -22.23
N GLY A 23 -7.40 -23.53 -21.68
CA GLY A 23 -6.78 -23.32 -20.40
C GLY A 23 -6.09 -21.98 -20.55
N CYS A 24 -6.65 -20.95 -19.93
CA CYS A 24 -5.85 -19.86 -19.43
C CYS A 24 -4.85 -20.55 -18.52
N MET A 25 -3.68 -20.85 -19.06
CA MET A 25 -2.49 -21.09 -18.28
C MET A 25 -2.30 -19.74 -17.59
N ASP A 26 -2.89 -19.65 -16.40
CA ASP A 26 -2.73 -18.55 -15.47
C ASP A 26 -1.26 -18.63 -15.06
N LEU A 27 -0.40 -18.08 -15.90
CA LEU A 27 0.97 -17.76 -15.54
C LEU A 27 0.88 -16.49 -14.71
N THR A 28 0.17 -16.57 -13.59
CA THR A 28 0.27 -15.60 -12.51
C THR A 28 1.68 -15.78 -11.99
N THR A 29 2.57 -14.89 -12.41
CA THR A 29 3.73 -14.57 -11.58
C THR A 29 3.17 -14.34 -10.18
N PRO A 30 3.63 -15.07 -9.14
CA PRO A 30 3.12 -14.87 -7.79
C PRO A 30 3.25 -13.39 -7.45
N ASP A 31 2.21 -12.83 -6.84
CA ASP A 31 2.25 -11.45 -6.39
C ASP A 31 3.38 -11.35 -5.36
N PRO A 32 4.29 -10.37 -5.43
CA PRO A 32 5.30 -10.19 -4.38
C PRO A 32 4.69 -10.06 -2.97
N ALA A 33 3.44 -9.62 -2.84
CA ALA A 33 2.70 -9.63 -1.58
C ALA A 33 2.43 -11.06 -1.06
N ASP A 34 2.19 -12.02 -1.94
CA ASP A 34 1.96 -13.44 -1.57
C ASP A 34 3.22 -14.11 -1.01
N GLU A 35 4.41 -13.57 -1.30
CA GLU A 35 5.67 -14.09 -0.74
C GLU A 35 5.86 -13.73 0.74
N PHE A 36 5.17 -12.70 1.22
CA PHE A 36 5.31 -12.17 2.59
C PHE A 36 3.93 -11.94 3.22
N PRO A 37 3.14 -12.99 3.48
CA PRO A 37 1.78 -12.86 4.02
C PRO A 37 1.76 -12.14 5.37
N ILE A 38 0.97 -11.06 5.47
CA ILE A 38 0.92 -10.23 6.68
C ILE A 38 0.29 -10.94 7.88
N ASP A 39 -0.61 -11.89 7.64
CA ASP A 39 -1.27 -12.69 8.67
C ASP A 39 -0.33 -13.70 9.36
N GLU A 40 0.83 -13.96 8.78
CA GLU A 40 1.90 -14.74 9.41
C GLU A 40 2.83 -13.88 10.27
N VAL A 41 2.74 -12.55 10.18
CA VAL A 41 3.58 -11.63 10.94
C VAL A 41 3.06 -11.50 12.37
N VAL A 42 3.93 -11.74 13.34
CA VAL A 42 3.63 -11.51 14.76
C VAL A 42 4.08 -10.11 15.14
N PHE A 43 3.12 -9.24 15.44
CA PHE A 43 3.37 -7.89 15.94
C PHE A 43 3.44 -7.87 17.47
N ASP A 44 4.37 -7.08 18.02
CA ASP A 44 4.43 -6.83 19.45
C ASP A 44 3.15 -6.10 19.89
N PRO A 45 2.49 -6.55 20.99
CA PRO A 45 1.23 -5.95 21.44
C PRO A 45 1.30 -4.45 21.73
N SER A 46 2.47 -3.91 22.04
CA SER A 46 2.66 -2.48 22.29
C SER A 46 2.43 -1.60 21.05
N LEU A 47 2.53 -2.18 19.85
CA LEU A 47 2.29 -1.47 18.60
C LEU A 47 0.79 -1.24 18.31
N GLY A 48 -0.11 -1.94 19.02
CA GLY A 48 -1.56 -1.76 18.85
C GLY A 48 -2.06 -2.02 17.42
N ILE A 49 -1.47 -3.01 16.75
CA ILE A 49 -1.86 -3.40 15.39
C ILE A 49 -3.00 -4.42 15.47
N ASP A 50 -4.16 -4.03 14.94
CA ASP A 50 -5.28 -4.90 14.62
C ASP A 50 -5.53 -4.78 13.11
N LEU A 51 -5.32 -5.86 12.34
CA LEU A 51 -5.37 -5.81 10.87
C LEU A 51 -6.76 -5.47 10.34
N ASP A 52 -7.82 -5.67 11.13
CA ASP A 52 -9.18 -5.30 10.75
C ASP A 52 -9.38 -3.77 10.65
N ASP A 53 -8.48 -2.98 11.25
CA ASP A 53 -8.49 -1.51 11.18
C ASP A 53 -7.75 -0.95 9.96
N PHE A 54 -7.14 -1.81 9.14
CA PHE A 54 -6.29 -1.39 8.02
C PHE A 54 -6.96 -1.70 6.67
N GLU A 55 -6.69 -0.83 5.69
CA GLU A 55 -7.05 -1.05 4.30
C GLU A 55 -5.79 -1.43 3.50
N GLU A 56 -5.85 -2.56 2.79
CA GLU A 56 -4.79 -2.99 1.88
C GLU A 56 -4.88 -2.24 0.55
N THR A 57 -3.75 -1.72 0.09
CA THR A 57 -3.63 -1.10 -1.23
C THR A 57 -3.32 -2.14 -2.30
N PRO A 58 -3.52 -1.83 -3.60
CA PRO A 58 -3.17 -2.73 -4.68
C PRO A 58 -1.69 -3.16 -4.75
N ASN A 59 -0.78 -2.46 -4.04
CA ASN A 59 0.64 -2.79 -4.00
C ASN A 59 1.03 -3.60 -2.74
N GLY A 60 0.06 -3.93 -1.88
CA GLY A 60 0.28 -4.75 -0.69
C GLY A 60 0.79 -3.98 0.54
N ILE A 61 0.66 -2.64 0.56
CA ILE A 61 0.81 -1.89 1.82
C ILE A 61 -0.53 -1.85 2.55
N TRP A 62 -0.49 -1.76 3.87
CA TRP A 62 -1.68 -1.67 4.71
C TRP A 62 -1.69 -0.32 5.41
N ILE A 63 -2.78 0.43 5.27
CA ILE A 63 -2.90 1.79 5.81
C ILE A 63 -4.06 1.85 6.80
N ARG A 64 -3.81 2.42 7.97
CA ARG A 64 -4.83 2.89 8.91
C ARG A 64 -4.70 4.40 9.05
N GLU A 65 -5.82 5.11 8.96
CA GLU A 65 -5.86 6.55 9.25
C GLU A 65 -6.10 6.76 10.75
N ASP A 66 -5.14 7.38 11.44
CA ASP A 66 -5.19 7.58 12.90
C ASP A 66 -5.82 8.92 13.28
N SER A 67 -5.58 9.95 12.47
CA SER A 67 -6.13 11.30 12.69
C SER A 67 -6.41 12.00 11.36
N PRO A 68 -7.49 12.80 11.24
CA PRO A 68 -7.82 13.49 10.00
C PRO A 68 -6.96 14.75 9.81
N GLY A 69 -6.62 15.05 8.55
CA GLY A 69 -6.02 16.32 8.15
C GLY A 69 -6.98 17.28 7.45
N MET A 70 -6.45 18.38 6.95
CA MET A 70 -7.15 19.33 6.07
C MET A 70 -6.34 19.60 4.80
N PRO A 71 -6.99 19.99 3.69
CA PRO A 71 -6.27 20.41 2.49
C PRO A 71 -5.23 21.50 2.79
N PRO A 72 -4.12 21.57 2.03
CA PRO A 72 -3.84 20.81 0.80
C PRO A 72 -3.57 19.31 1.03
N ASN A 73 -3.69 18.53 -0.04
CA ASN A 73 -3.35 17.11 -0.03
C ASN A 73 -1.99 16.90 -0.70
N ALA A 74 -1.19 15.99 -0.15
CA ALA A 74 0.02 15.48 -0.77
C ALA A 74 -0.34 14.76 -2.09
N GLY A 75 0.48 14.99 -3.12
CA GLY A 75 0.35 14.29 -4.38
C GLY A 75 1.67 14.29 -5.16
N PRO A 76 1.77 13.47 -6.22
CA PRO A 76 3.02 13.35 -6.97
C PRO A 76 3.53 14.71 -7.49
N GLY A 77 4.82 14.97 -7.31
CA GLY A 77 5.50 16.19 -7.75
C GLY A 77 5.48 17.35 -6.75
N THR A 78 4.87 17.20 -5.57
CA THR A 78 4.96 18.19 -4.48
C THR A 78 6.11 17.87 -3.53
N PHE A 79 6.71 18.90 -2.95
CA PHE A 79 7.54 18.70 -1.76
C PHE A 79 6.61 18.54 -0.55
N VAL A 80 6.90 17.56 0.29
CA VAL A 80 6.15 17.28 1.50
C VAL A 80 7.11 17.22 2.67
N GLU A 81 6.67 17.75 3.81
CA GLU A 81 7.36 17.58 5.08
C GLU A 81 6.55 16.64 5.96
N VAL A 82 7.23 15.64 6.52
CA VAL A 82 6.59 14.66 7.42
C VAL A 82 7.35 14.55 8.72
N GLU A 83 6.62 14.29 9.80
CA GLU A 83 7.17 13.66 11.00
C GLU A 83 6.93 12.15 10.87
N PHE A 84 7.89 11.34 11.32
CA PHE A 84 7.71 9.90 11.28
C PHE A 84 8.36 9.19 12.47
N ARG A 85 7.84 8.00 12.73
CA ARG A 85 8.47 6.99 13.59
C ARG A 85 8.35 5.62 12.93
N GLY A 86 9.37 4.79 13.08
CA GLY A 86 9.44 3.49 12.44
C GLY A 86 9.83 2.37 13.40
N TRP A 87 9.09 1.27 13.34
CA TRP A 87 9.27 0.08 14.18
C TRP A 87 9.37 -1.21 13.36
N LEU A 88 10.07 -2.18 13.93
CA LEU A 88 10.01 -3.58 13.51
C LEU A 88 8.78 -4.28 14.13
N PRO A 89 8.31 -5.42 13.58
CA PRO A 89 7.22 -6.18 14.17
C PRO A 89 7.49 -6.61 15.61
N SER A 90 8.76 -6.70 16.01
CA SER A 90 9.19 -6.97 17.38
C SER A 90 8.91 -5.83 18.38
N GLY A 91 8.41 -4.68 17.93
CA GLY A 91 8.24 -3.48 18.75
C GLY A 91 9.52 -2.63 18.89
N GLU A 92 10.63 -3.07 18.30
CA GLU A 92 11.88 -2.30 18.30
C GLU A 92 11.76 -1.10 17.35
N GLN A 93 11.84 0.11 17.92
CA GLN A 93 11.93 1.33 17.14
C GLN A 93 13.32 1.45 16.54
N PHE A 94 13.40 1.62 15.22
CA PHE A 94 14.68 1.72 14.50
C PHE A 94 14.92 3.11 13.90
N THR A 95 13.88 3.95 13.81
CA THR A 95 14.01 5.30 13.26
C THR A 95 12.91 6.23 13.77
N GLU A 96 13.20 7.52 13.82
CA GLU A 96 12.24 8.61 14.01
C GLU A 96 12.84 9.94 13.51
N THR A 97 11.98 10.92 13.26
CA THR A 97 12.41 12.32 13.20
C THR A 97 12.72 12.83 14.61
N ASP A 98 13.74 13.68 14.73
CA ASP A 98 14.04 14.35 15.99
C ASP A 98 12.86 15.24 16.42
N PRO A 99 12.68 15.50 17.72
CA PRO A 99 11.65 16.43 18.19
C PRO A 99 11.80 17.81 17.53
N ASP A 100 10.69 18.36 17.06
CA ASP A 100 10.62 19.66 16.34
C ASP A 100 11.35 19.68 14.98
N GLU A 101 11.78 18.52 14.45
CA GLU A 101 12.31 18.38 13.09
C GLU A 101 11.33 17.65 12.16
N THR A 102 11.39 18.00 10.88
CA THR A 102 10.62 17.34 9.82
C THR A 102 11.56 16.76 8.77
N PHE A 103 11.08 15.76 8.06
CA PHE A 103 11.76 15.19 6.92
C PHE A 103 11.08 15.65 5.62
N GLU A 104 11.78 16.49 4.85
CA GLU A 104 11.33 16.97 3.55
C GLU A 104 11.74 16.00 2.43
N PHE A 105 10.80 15.68 1.54
CA PHE A 105 11.13 14.99 0.29
C PHE A 105 10.17 15.33 -0.85
N LEU A 106 10.60 15.08 -2.08
CA LEU A 106 9.76 15.17 -3.28
C LEU A 106 8.94 13.88 -3.42
N LEU A 107 7.61 13.99 -3.35
CA LEU A 107 6.72 12.85 -3.51
C LEU A 107 6.71 12.37 -4.97
N GLY A 108 6.96 11.06 -5.17
CA GLY A 108 7.20 10.47 -6.49
C GLY A 108 8.67 10.50 -6.95
N GLY A 109 9.59 10.87 -6.05
CA GLY A 109 11.04 10.78 -6.26
C GLY A 109 11.62 9.38 -6.01
N PHE A 110 12.95 9.27 -6.02
CA PHE A 110 13.68 7.99 -5.87
C PHE A 110 14.43 7.83 -4.53
N ASN A 111 14.33 8.80 -3.63
CA ASN A 111 15.17 8.85 -2.42
C ASN A 111 14.47 8.36 -1.15
N VAL A 112 13.20 7.98 -1.24
CA VAL A 112 12.36 7.56 -0.11
C VAL A 112 11.82 6.17 -0.40
N LEU A 113 11.67 5.36 0.66
CA LEU A 113 11.11 4.01 0.56
C LEU A 113 9.79 4.01 -0.21
N PRO A 114 9.62 3.13 -1.21
CA PRO A 114 8.39 3.08 -2.00
C PRO A 114 7.12 3.01 -1.16
N GLY A 115 7.09 2.21 -0.10
CA GLY A 115 5.93 2.10 0.78
C GLY A 115 5.66 3.35 1.61
N VAL A 116 6.70 4.12 1.98
CA VAL A 116 6.51 5.42 2.67
C VAL A 116 5.95 6.44 1.70
N GLN A 117 6.43 6.47 0.45
CA GLN A 117 5.88 7.36 -0.58
C GLN A 117 4.40 7.09 -0.82
N GLU A 118 4.03 5.82 -0.96
CA GLU A 118 2.62 5.43 -1.16
C GLU A 118 1.76 5.71 0.09
N GLY A 119 2.31 5.52 1.30
CA GLY A 119 1.63 5.87 2.54
C GLY A 119 1.33 7.37 2.69
N VAL A 120 2.21 8.23 2.17
CA VAL A 120 2.05 9.70 2.17
C VAL A 120 1.15 10.18 1.03
N ASP A 121 1.04 9.44 -0.07
CA ASP A 121 0.22 9.86 -1.19
C ASP A 121 -1.26 10.04 -0.78
N GLY A 122 -1.84 11.15 -1.22
CA GLY A 122 -3.20 11.55 -0.88
C GLY A 122 -3.41 12.05 0.57
N MET A 123 -2.39 12.03 1.44
CA MET A 123 -2.52 12.55 2.82
C MET A 123 -2.92 14.02 2.83
N SER A 124 -3.73 14.43 3.81
CA SER A 124 -4.02 15.84 4.08
C SER A 124 -3.08 16.42 5.15
N VAL A 125 -2.78 17.71 5.09
CA VAL A 125 -1.92 18.35 6.11
C VAL A 125 -2.53 18.19 7.50
N GLY A 126 -1.70 17.78 8.47
CA GLY A 126 -2.09 17.43 9.84
C GLY A 126 -2.65 16.02 10.00
N GLN A 127 -2.79 15.23 8.92
CA GLN A 127 -3.22 13.84 9.00
C GLN A 127 -2.11 12.96 9.57
N THR A 128 -2.49 11.98 10.38
CA THR A 128 -1.61 10.88 10.82
C THR A 128 -2.11 9.55 10.28
N ARG A 129 -1.18 8.72 9.80
CA ARG A 129 -1.43 7.36 9.34
C ARG A 129 -0.44 6.37 9.95
N THR A 130 -0.91 5.17 10.23
CA THR A 130 -0.06 4.01 10.48
C THR A 130 0.00 3.18 9.20
N VAL A 131 1.21 2.88 8.74
CA VAL A 131 1.46 2.18 7.47
C VAL A 131 2.31 0.94 7.72
N LEU A 132 1.81 -0.22 7.32
CA LEU A 132 2.54 -1.48 7.34
C LEU A 132 3.11 -1.71 5.94
N ILE A 133 4.43 -1.76 5.85
CA ILE A 133 5.16 -1.80 4.59
C ILE A 133 5.80 -3.19 4.44
N PRO A 134 5.48 -3.93 3.37
CA PRO A 134 6.08 -5.22 3.12
C PRO A 134 7.55 -5.07 2.70
N PRO A 135 8.35 -6.12 2.81
CA PRO A 135 9.80 -5.99 2.65
C PRO A 135 10.22 -5.53 1.25
N PHE A 136 9.48 -5.90 0.20
CA PHE A 136 9.76 -5.52 -1.19
C PHE A 136 9.47 -4.05 -1.50
N LEU A 137 8.69 -3.36 -0.66
CA LEU A 137 8.48 -1.90 -0.70
C LEU A 137 9.28 -1.15 0.37
N ALA A 138 10.12 -1.88 1.12
CA ALA A 138 11.03 -1.40 2.14
C ALA A 138 12.49 -1.69 1.73
N TYR A 139 13.25 -2.39 2.58
CA TYR A 139 14.68 -2.66 2.38
C TYR A 139 14.99 -4.05 1.77
N GLY A 140 14.00 -4.93 1.67
CA GLY A 140 14.14 -6.29 1.15
C GLY A 140 15.30 -7.06 1.79
N ARG A 141 16.13 -7.68 0.95
CA ARG A 141 17.22 -8.57 1.35
C ARG A 141 18.52 -7.88 1.77
N ASN A 142 18.64 -6.55 1.60
CA ASN A 142 19.87 -5.82 1.91
C ASN A 142 19.57 -4.61 2.81
N PRO A 143 19.09 -4.85 4.04
CA PRO A 143 18.74 -3.77 4.95
C PRO A 143 19.97 -3.08 5.55
N PRO A 144 19.81 -1.85 6.07
CA PRO A 144 20.77 -1.22 6.97
C PRO A 144 21.04 -2.07 8.21
N GLN A 145 22.15 -1.77 8.91
CA GLN A 145 22.48 -2.43 10.16
C GLN A 145 21.36 -2.25 11.20
N GLY A 146 20.98 -3.33 11.88
CA GLY A 146 19.94 -3.32 12.92
C GLY A 146 18.55 -3.72 12.44
N ILE A 147 18.33 -3.81 11.12
CA ILE A 147 17.08 -4.28 10.54
C ILE A 147 17.31 -5.68 9.93
N PRO A 148 16.52 -6.71 10.30
CA PRO A 148 16.65 -8.03 9.69
C PRO A 148 16.26 -8.03 8.20
N GLU A 149 16.83 -8.94 7.42
CA GLU A 149 16.45 -9.13 6.01
C GLU A 149 14.97 -9.49 5.90
N ASN A 150 14.32 -8.99 4.84
CA ASN A 150 12.92 -9.23 4.53
C ASN A 150 11.96 -8.89 5.69
N SER A 151 12.26 -7.83 6.45
CA SER A 151 11.37 -7.36 7.51
C SER A 151 10.22 -6.52 6.96
N TRP A 152 9.01 -6.79 7.45
CA TRP A 152 7.93 -5.81 7.45
C TRP A 152 8.33 -4.61 8.31
N LEU A 153 7.91 -3.41 7.92
CA LEU A 153 8.14 -2.19 8.69
C LEU A 153 6.80 -1.55 9.05
N ILE A 154 6.73 -0.95 10.24
CA ILE A 154 5.58 -0.18 10.71
C ILE A 154 6.02 1.26 10.77
N PHE A 155 5.30 2.16 10.08
CA PHE A 155 5.54 3.60 10.14
C PHE A 155 4.31 4.34 10.65
N GLU A 156 4.50 5.21 11.63
CA GLU A 156 3.57 6.29 11.94
C GLU A 156 4.05 7.51 11.16
N LEU A 157 3.20 8.05 10.29
CA LEU A 157 3.49 9.17 9.39
C LEU A 157 2.52 10.31 9.70
N THR A 158 3.04 11.50 9.98
CA THR A 158 2.24 12.72 10.10
C THR A 158 2.65 13.72 9.03
N LEU A 159 1.71 14.17 8.20
CA LEU A 159 1.98 15.16 7.16
C LEU A 159 1.96 16.56 7.76
N ILE A 160 3.06 17.30 7.66
CA ILE A 160 3.22 18.62 8.26
C ILE A 160 2.94 19.74 7.25
N SER A 161 3.42 19.60 6.03
CA SER A 161 3.23 20.61 4.98
C SER A 161 3.28 19.99 3.58
N VAL A 162 2.73 20.72 2.61
CA VAL A 162 2.76 20.38 1.18
C VAL A 162 3.05 21.66 0.41
N ASP A 163 4.20 21.68 -0.27
CA ASP A 163 4.63 22.78 -1.12
C ASP A 163 4.57 22.35 -2.59
N GLY A 164 3.59 22.95 -3.30
CA GLY A 164 3.26 22.64 -4.69
C GLY A 164 4.19 23.29 -5.72
N GLU A 165 5.18 24.07 -5.30
CA GLU A 165 6.16 24.69 -6.18
C GLU A 165 7.54 24.51 -5.55
N GLY A 166 8.49 23.96 -6.31
CA GLY A 166 9.89 23.81 -5.92
C GLY A 166 10.55 25.17 -5.62
N SER A 167 10.23 25.72 -4.46
CA SER A 167 10.79 26.93 -3.89
C SER A 167 12.03 26.50 -3.11
N GLY A 168 13.05 26.06 -3.86
CA GLY A 168 14.38 25.90 -3.27
C GLY A 168 14.78 27.17 -2.51
N PRO A 169 15.64 27.06 -1.48
CA PRO A 169 16.02 28.22 -0.67
C PRO A 169 16.57 29.33 -1.57
N THR A 170 15.96 30.52 -1.50
CA THR A 170 16.49 31.76 -2.10
C THR A 170 17.72 32.26 -1.34
#